data_AF-A0A140DYP2-F1
#
_entry.id   AF-A0A140DYP2-F1
#
_cell.length_a   1.000
_cell.length_b   1.000
_cell.length_c   1.000
_cell.angle_alpha   90.00
_cell.angle_beta   90.00
_cell.angle_gamma   90.00
#
_symmetry.space_group_name_H-M   'P 1'
#
loop_
_entity.id
_entity.type
_entity.pdbx_description
1 polymer ?
#
loop_
_entity_poly.entity_id
_entity_poly.type
_entity_poly.pdbx_seq_one_letter_code
_entity_poly.pdbx_strand_id
1 'polypeptide(L)' 'MEREDNPWDEHAILLRDSQRRKCGYIPANENVIFARLMDAGKLLKAKVVEKDVREGKSRRPQNRHWYKIRVEVYLVDF' A
#
# COMPACT_ATOMS: atom_id res chain seq x y z
N MET A 1 2.39 7.42 1.95
CA MET A 1 1.33 6.60 2.57
C MET A 1 0.30 7.55 3.11
N GLU A 2 -0.97 7.20 3.05
CA GLU A 2 -2.08 8.08 3.44
C GLU A 2 -3.13 7.25 4.18
N ARG A 3 -3.66 7.76 5.30
CA ARG A 3 -4.82 7.16 5.97
C ARG A 3 -6.05 7.42 5.10
N GLU A 4 -6.86 6.39 4.89
CA GLU A 4 -8.10 6.50 4.12
C GLU A 4 -9.26 6.02 4.99
N ASP A 5 -10.36 6.78 5.01
CA ASP A 5 -11.59 6.32 5.64
C ASP A 5 -12.23 5.26 4.74
N ASN A 6 -12.02 4.00 5.10
CA ASN A 6 -12.40 2.84 4.31
C ASN A 6 -13.48 2.04 5.07
N PRO A 7 -14.64 1.75 4.44
CA PRO A 7 -15.77 1.13 5.13
C PRO A 7 -15.55 -0.35 5.50
N TRP A 8 -14.49 -0.98 5.00
CA TRP A 8 -14.17 -2.39 5.26
C TRP A 8 -12.98 -2.58 6.21
N ASP A 9 -12.17 -1.54 6.42
CA ASP A 9 -10.92 -1.61 7.18
C ASP A 9 -10.55 -0.24 7.77
N GLU A 10 -10.80 -0.06 9.08
CA GLU A 10 -10.48 1.17 9.81
C GLU A 10 -8.96 1.51 9.84
N HIS A 11 -8.11 0.50 9.60
CA HIS A 11 -6.66 0.63 9.56
C HIS A 11 -6.13 0.75 8.14
N ALA A 12 -6.99 0.97 7.13
CA ALA A 12 -6.59 1.13 5.74
C ALA A 12 -5.51 2.20 5.57
N ILE A 13 -4.43 1.82 4.87
CA ILE A 13 -3.35 2.72 4.48
C ILE A 13 -3.18 2.62 2.97
N LEU A 14 -3.50 3.72 2.30
CA LEU A 14 -3.39 3.85 0.86
C LEU A 14 -1.93 4.10 0.45
N LEU A 15 -1.48 3.33 -0.53
CA LEU A 15 -0.23 3.58 -1.24
C LEU A 15 -0.52 4.39 -2.49
N ARG A 16 0.14 5.56 -2.57
CA ARG A 16 0.15 6.42 -3.75
C ARG A 16 1.58 6.62 -4.23
N ASP A 17 1.75 6.78 -5.54
CA ASP A 17 3.02 7.21 -6.11
C ASP A 17 3.24 8.73 -5.97
N SER A 18 4.37 9.22 -6.48
CA SER A 18 4.73 10.65 -6.44
C SER A 18 3.75 11.55 -7.21
N GLN A 19 2.95 10.99 -8.11
CA GLN A 19 1.89 11.70 -8.86
C GLN A 19 0.51 11.55 -8.20
N ARG A 20 0.44 11.04 -6.96
CA ARG A 20 -0.78 10.73 -6.20
C ARG A 20 -1.68 9.67 -6.85
N ARG A 21 -1.17 8.86 -7.78
CA ARG A 21 -1.93 7.74 -8.38
C ARG A 21 -1.98 6.57 -7.40
N LYS A 22 -3.14 5.91 -7.30
CA LYS A 22 -3.35 4.77 -6.40
C LYS A 22 -2.56 3.55 -6.88
N CYS A 23 -1.65 3.05 -6.04
CA CYS A 23 -0.91 1.81 -6.26
C CYS A 23 -1.59 0.60 -5.61
N GLY A 24 -2.30 0.82 -4.50
CA GLY A 24 -2.95 -0.23 -3.72
C GLY A 24 -3.03 0.14 -2.24
N TYR A 25 -3.17 -0.86 -1.37
CA TYR A 25 -3.17 -0.72 0.08
C TYR A 25 -2.05 -1.53 0.71
N ILE A 26 -1.63 -1.14 1.92
CA ILE A 26 -0.92 -2.06 2.81
C ILE A 26 -1.86 -3.22 3.17
N PRO A 27 -1.40 -4.48 3.17
CA PRO A 27 -2.22 -5.62 3.56
C PRO A 27 -2.85 -5.46 4.95
N ALA A 28 -4.12 -5.84 5.08
CA ALA A 28 -4.90 -5.65 6.31
C ALA A 28 -4.32 -6.38 7.54
N ASN A 29 -3.60 -7.49 7.33
CA ASN A 29 -2.93 -8.24 8.41
C ASN A 29 -1.67 -7.53 8.96
N GLU A 30 -1.17 -6.49 8.30
CA GLU A 30 0.08 -5.79 8.65
C GLU A 30 -0.11 -4.29 8.88
N ASN A 31 -1.27 -3.72 8.54
CA ASN A 31 -1.50 -2.27 8.54
C ASN A 31 -1.67 -1.65 9.94
N VAL A 32 -2.07 -2.42 10.95
CA VAL A 32 -2.48 -1.91 12.28
C VAL A 32 -1.37 -1.11 12.97
N ILE A 33 -0.13 -1.60 12.95
CA ILE A 33 1.00 -0.94 13.60
C ILE A 33 1.31 0.39 12.91
N PHE A 34 1.36 0.39 11.57
CA PHE A 34 1.63 1.59 10.79
C PHE A 34 0.51 2.62 10.94
N ALA A 35 -0.75 2.18 11.00
CA ALA A 35 -1.91 3.05 11.18
C ALA A 35 -1.83 3.79 12.52
N ARG A 36 -1.55 3.06 13.61
CA ARG A 36 -1.39 3.65 14.95
C ARG A 36 -0.25 4.66 15.02
N LEU A 37 0.87 4.39 14.38
CA LEU A 37 1.97 5.35 14.30
C LEU A 37 1.55 6.63 13.58
N MET A 38 0.86 6.51 12.43
CA MET A 38 0.36 7.66 11.67
C MET A 38 -0.71 8.44 12.45
N ASP A 39 -1.62 7.74 13.14
CA ASP A 39 -2.66 8.35 13.98
C ASP A 39 -2.04 9.09 15.19
N ALA A 40 -0.88 8.64 15.67
CA ALA A 40 -0.06 9.35 16.67
C ALA A 40 0.78 10.51 16.10
N GLY A 41 0.58 10.85 14.83
CA GLY A 41 1.27 11.96 14.15
C GLY A 41 2.63 11.60 13.56
N LYS A 42 3.04 10.32 13.55
CA LYS A 42 4.31 9.92 12.95
C LYS A 42 4.27 9.90 11.43
N LEU A 43 5.33 10.40 10.81
CA LEU A 43 5.48 10.40 9.37
C LEU A 43 6.12 9.09 8.90
N LEU A 44 5.36 8.30 8.13
CA LEU A 44 5.85 7.08 7.49
C LEU A 44 5.96 7.25 5.96
N LYS A 45 7.03 6.73 5.37
CA LYS A 45 7.22 6.65 3.91
C LYS A 45 7.42 5.20 3.48
N ALA A 46 6.89 4.89 2.31
CA ALA A 46 7.04 3.60 1.65
C ALA A 46 8.01 3.72 0.48
N LYS A 47 8.89 2.73 0.31
CA LYS A 47 9.73 2.56 -0.88
C LYS A 47 9.41 1.22 -1.53
N VAL A 48 9.12 1.23 -2.83
CA VAL A 48 9.04 -0.01 -3.61
C VAL A 48 10.48 -0.51 -3.80
N VAL A 49 10.77 -1.71 -3.30
CA VAL A 49 12.10 -2.32 -3.39
C VAL A 49 12.17 -3.41 -4.45
N GLU A 50 11.04 -4.05 -4.77
CA GLU A 50 10.94 -5.06 -5.82
C GLU A 50 9.60 -4.91 -6.57
N LYS A 51 9.61 -5.24 -7.86
CA LYS A 51 8.43 -5.26 -8.72
C LYS A 51 8.51 -6.43 -9.69
N ASP A 52 7.62 -7.40 -9.50
CA ASP A 52 7.47 -8.55 -10.37
C ASP A 52 6.20 -8.42 -11.20
N VAL A 53 6.28 -8.78 -12.49
CA VAL A 53 5.09 -9.05 -13.30
C VAL A 53 4.68 -10.49 -13.07
N ARG A 54 3.42 -10.71 -12.74
CA ARG A 54 2.84 -12.03 -12.53
C ARG A 54 1.70 -12.22 -13.51
N GLU A 55 1.58 -13.42 -14.05
CA GLU A 55 0.38 -13.82 -14.76
C GLU A 55 -0.70 -14.23 -13.75
N GLY A 56 -1.90 -13.72 -13.94
CA GLY A 56 -3.10 -14.02 -13.18
C GLY A 56 -4.08 -14.82 -14.02
N LYS A 57 -4.86 -15.66 -13.34
CA LYS A 57 -6.01 -16.37 -13.94
C LYS A 57 -7.22 -15.42 -14.05
N SER A 58 -7.06 -14.28 -14.73
CA SER A 58 -8.16 -13.35 -14.92
C SER A 58 -9.21 -13.98 -15.83
N ARG A 59 -10.48 -13.96 -15.42
CA ARG A 59 -11.63 -14.36 -16.28
C ARG A 59 -11.82 -13.41 -17.47
N ARG A 60 -11.20 -12.22 -17.45
CA ARG A 60 -11.25 -11.25 -18.55
C ARG A 60 -9.94 -11.32 -19.35
N PRO A 61 -9.99 -11.64 -20.66
CA PRO A 61 -8.82 -11.95 -21.47
C PRO A 61 -7.83 -10.78 -21.62
N GLN A 62 -8.28 -9.55 -21.42
CA GLN A 62 -7.50 -8.34 -21.70
C GLN A 62 -6.57 -7.89 -20.56
N ASN A 63 -6.57 -8.57 -19.40
CA ASN A 63 -5.72 -8.20 -18.28
C ASN A 63 -5.20 -9.44 -17.53
N ARG A 64 -4.28 -10.17 -18.17
CA ARG A 64 -3.63 -11.35 -17.58
C ARG A 64 -2.46 -11.01 -16.67
N HIS A 65 -1.92 -9.80 -16.71
CA HIS A 65 -0.74 -9.44 -15.94
C HIS A 65 -1.13 -8.57 -14.74
N TRP A 66 -0.56 -8.86 -13.59
CA TRP A 66 -0.64 -8.02 -12.40
C TRP A 66 0.76 -7.82 -11.83
N TYR A 67 0.96 -6.71 -11.13
CA TYR A 67 2.25 -6.41 -10.51
C TYR A 67 2.22 -6.83 -9.05
N LYS A 68 3.14 -7.72 -8.66
CA LYS A 68 3.47 -7.94 -7.25
C LYS A 68 4.58 -6.95 -6.90
N ILE A 69 4.32 -6.06 -5.94
CA ILE A 69 5.34 -5.15 -5.43
C ILE A 69 5.70 -5.54 -4.00
N ARG A 70 6.99 -5.40 -3.68
CA ARG A 70 7.48 -5.43 -2.30
C ARG A 70 7.76 -4.00 -1.87
N VAL A 71 7.26 -3.65 -0.69
CA VAL A 71 7.37 -2.31 -0.14
C VAL A 71 8.03 -2.39 1.22
N GLU A 72 9.00 -1.52 1.45
CA GLU A 72 9.58 -1.29 2.78
C GLU A 72 9.02 0.03 3.33
N VAL A 73 8.67 0.03 4.61
CA VAL A 73 8.09 1.18 5.31
C VAL A 73 9.12 1.72 6.30
N TYR A 74 9.34 3.03 6.25
CA TYR A 74 10.32 3.74 7.06
C TYR A 74 9.64 4.85 7.86
N LEU A 75 10.02 4.97 9.13
CA LEU A 75 9.78 6.17 9.92
C LEU A 75 10.75 7.27 9.50
N VAL A 76 10.25 8.45 9.19
CA VAL A 76 11.05 9.60 8.70
C VAL A 76 10.95 10.84 9.59
N ASP A 77 10.26 10.72 10.72
CA ASP A 77 10.21 11.72 11.78
C ASP A 77 11.41 11.47 12.72
N PHE A 78 12.38 12.41 12.76
CA PHE A 78 13.54 12.41 13.66
C PHE A 78 13.64 13.76 14.35
#